data_AF-A0A3D2EYT2-F1
#
_entry.id   AF-A0A3D2EYT2-F1
#
_cell.length_a   1.000
_cell.length_b   1.000
_cell.length_c   1.000
_cell.angle_alpha   90.00
_cell.angle_beta   90.00
_cell.angle_gamma   90.00
#
_symmetry.space_group_name_H-M   'P 1'
#
loop_
_entity.id
_entity.type
_entity.pdbx_description
1 polymer ?
#
loop_
_entity_poly.entity_id
_entity_poly.type
_entity_poly.pdbx_seq_one_letter_code
_entity_poly.pdbx_strand_id
1 'polypeptide(L)'
;MKKYFLGIVSIALVATACAKAPQKKEESTTPLVSSTSEEEKAEVRETKNVIYQGVVKPAGISIYQQGSHRLQLETGKFILLESDTVDLNGYVGEHVEMVGAIRPTVEEGGMIMRVESAKLIIDEKETDVVNDKPEEETEEAEEAEE
;
A
#
# COMPACT_ATOMS: atom_id res chain seq x y z
N MET A 1 -23.66 -34.70 -2.85
CA MET A 1 -24.92 -34.70 -2.08
C MET A 1 -25.25 -33.26 -1.68
N LYS A 2 -26.39 -32.75 -2.16
CA LYS A 2 -26.93 -31.41 -1.86
C LYS A 2 -27.49 -31.39 -0.43
N LYS A 3 -27.11 -30.41 0.40
CA LYS A 3 -27.96 -29.92 1.49
C LYS A 3 -27.78 -28.41 1.63
N TYR A 4 -28.78 -27.70 1.11
CA TYR A 4 -29.04 -26.30 1.37
C TYR A 4 -29.47 -26.15 2.83
N PHE A 5 -28.86 -25.24 3.58
CA PHE A 5 -29.45 -24.74 4.81
C PHE A 5 -29.78 -23.26 4.62
N LEU A 6 -31.05 -23.04 4.31
CA LEU A 6 -31.78 -21.79 4.39
C LEU A 6 -31.79 -21.35 5.86
N GLY A 7 -31.29 -20.15 6.16
CA GLY A 7 -31.21 -19.58 7.51
C GLY A 7 -31.61 -18.11 7.53
N ILE A 8 -32.92 -17.89 7.35
CA ILE A 8 -33.80 -16.82 7.88
C ILE A 8 -33.12 -15.56 8.47
N VAL A 9 -33.22 -14.49 7.69
CA VAL A 9 -33.63 -13.11 8.05
C VAL A 9 -33.81 -12.81 9.55
N SER A 10 -33.05 -11.84 10.07
CA SER A 10 -33.55 -10.86 11.06
C SER A 10 -32.77 -9.56 10.94
N ILE A 11 -33.39 -8.62 10.22
CA ILE A 11 -33.02 -7.20 10.14
C ILE A 11 -33.52 -6.55 11.43
N ALA A 12 -32.62 -6.15 12.31
CA ALA A 12 -32.93 -5.24 13.43
C ALA A 12 -32.40 -3.85 13.06
N LEU A 13 -33.27 -3.05 12.45
CA LEU A 13 -33.02 -1.67 12.05
C LEU A 13 -33.32 -0.76 13.25
N VAL A 14 -32.30 -0.43 14.03
CA VAL A 14 -32.42 0.53 15.15
C VAL A 14 -32.02 1.91 14.65
N ALA A 15 -33.00 2.68 14.20
CA ALA A 15 -32.83 4.08 13.84
C ALA A 15 -32.95 4.96 15.09
N THR A 16 -31.82 5.28 15.72
CA THR A 16 -31.76 6.27 16.80
C THR A 16 -31.60 7.66 16.19
N ALA A 17 -32.72 8.35 15.98
CA ALA A 17 -32.75 9.74 15.56
C ALA A 17 -32.45 10.66 16.76
N CYS A 18 -31.25 11.20 16.85
CA CYS A 18 -30.91 12.25 17.81
C CYS A 18 -31.17 13.62 17.16
N ALA A 19 -32.33 14.21 17.47
CA ALA A 19 -32.69 15.55 17.04
C ALA A 19 -31.86 16.59 17.82
N LYS A 20 -30.94 17.27 17.13
CA LYS A 20 -30.21 18.45 17.67
C LYS A 20 -30.87 19.72 17.14
N ALA A 21 -31.37 20.55 18.06
CA ALA A 21 -32.01 21.83 17.77
C ALA A 21 -31.04 22.87 17.17
N PRO A 22 -31.54 23.85 16.39
CA PRO A 22 -30.72 24.84 15.69
C PRO A 22 -30.25 25.96 16.64
N GLN A 23 -28.96 26.29 16.62
CA GLN A 23 -28.47 27.56 17.15
C GLN A 23 -28.32 28.57 16.02
N LYS A 24 -29.25 29.51 16.02
CA LYS A 24 -29.18 30.81 15.37
C LYS A 24 -28.00 31.60 15.95
N LYS A 25 -27.06 32.03 15.10
CA LYS A 25 -26.21 33.19 15.41
C LYS A 25 -26.10 34.06 14.16
N GLU A 26 -26.56 35.30 14.34
CA GLU A 26 -26.66 36.36 13.35
C GLU A 26 -25.30 37.03 13.10
N GLU A 27 -25.22 37.65 11.93
CA GLU A 27 -24.55 38.94 11.63
C GLU A 27 -23.01 38.96 11.63
N SER A 28 -22.36 38.87 10.46
CA SER A 28 -22.13 39.95 9.48
C SER A 28 -21.37 41.15 10.05
N THR A 29 -20.04 41.11 9.94
CA THR A 29 -19.24 42.33 9.69
C THR A 29 -17.97 41.91 8.94
N THR A 30 -17.94 42.20 7.63
CA THR A 30 -16.73 42.17 6.80
C THR A 30 -15.80 43.33 7.16
N PRO A 31 -14.48 43.08 7.18
CA PRO A 31 -13.60 43.96 6.43
C PRO A 31 -12.65 43.21 5.47
N LEU A 32 -12.87 43.49 4.18
CA LEU A 32 -11.93 43.84 3.12
C LEU A 32 -10.43 43.42 3.23
N VAL A 33 -10.12 42.33 2.52
CA VAL A 33 -8.91 41.96 1.75
C VAL A 33 -7.51 42.48 2.14
N SER A 34 -6.65 41.53 2.53
CA SER A 34 -5.25 41.48 2.08
C SER A 34 -4.91 40.02 1.79
N SER A 35 -5.16 39.59 0.56
CA SER A 35 -4.97 38.21 0.09
C SER A 35 -3.50 37.96 -0.24
N THR A 36 -2.73 37.57 0.77
CA THR A 36 -1.52 36.78 0.56
C THR A 36 -1.94 35.33 0.75
N SER A 37 -2.17 34.62 -0.35
CA SER A 37 -2.56 33.21 -0.37
C SER A 37 -1.35 32.35 0.02
N GLU A 38 -1.00 32.38 1.30
CA GLU A 38 -0.28 31.26 1.90
C GLU A 38 -1.33 30.15 2.03
N GLU A 39 -1.32 29.22 1.07
CA GLU A 39 -2.03 27.97 1.19
C GLU A 39 -1.53 27.30 2.47
N GLU A 40 -2.28 27.44 3.57
CA GLU A 40 -2.12 26.63 4.77
C GLU A 40 -2.38 25.17 4.35
N LYS A 41 -1.33 24.51 3.87
CA LYS A 41 -1.30 23.06 3.67
C LYS A 41 -1.53 22.48 5.05
N ALA A 42 -2.78 22.11 5.34
CA ALA A 42 -3.16 21.45 6.57
C ALA A 42 -2.13 20.35 6.86
N GLU A 43 -1.35 20.54 7.91
CA GLU A 43 -0.25 19.63 8.25
C GLU A 43 -0.87 18.29 8.62
N VAL A 44 -0.87 17.35 7.66
CA VAL A 44 -1.43 16.02 7.88
C VAL A 44 -0.56 15.34 8.93
N ARG A 45 -1.16 15.05 10.09
CA ARG A 45 -0.45 14.43 11.21
C ARG A 45 -0.02 13.02 10.82
N GLU A 46 1.28 12.78 10.90
CA GLU A 46 1.89 11.49 10.62
C GLU A 46 2.43 10.85 11.90
N THR A 47 2.33 9.51 11.95
CA THR A 47 3.03 8.71 12.96
C THR A 47 4.34 8.24 12.35
N LYS A 48 5.46 8.77 12.83
CA LYS A 48 6.81 8.50 12.30
C LYS A 48 7.43 7.24 12.90
N ASN A 49 8.50 6.74 12.28
CA ASN A 49 9.31 5.61 12.76
C ASN A 49 8.50 4.34 13.00
N VAL A 50 7.57 4.05 12.09
CA VAL A 50 6.79 2.80 12.11
C VAL A 50 7.42 1.77 11.18
N ILE A 51 7.26 0.51 11.55
CA ILE A 51 7.81 -0.63 10.82
C ILE A 51 6.66 -1.58 10.48
N TYR A 52 6.58 -1.99 9.22
CA TYR A 52 5.66 -3.03 8.77
C TYR A 52 6.38 -4.01 7.86
N GLN A 53 5.94 -5.27 7.92
CA GLN A 53 6.44 -6.34 7.06
C GLN A 53 5.32 -6.87 6.18
N GLY A 54 5.66 -7.29 4.97
CA GLY A 54 4.71 -7.86 4.04
C GLY A 54 5.25 -7.92 2.61
N VAL A 55 4.39 -8.28 1.68
CA VAL A 55 4.78 -8.44 0.27
C VAL A 55 4.40 -7.19 -0.51
N VAL A 56 5.35 -6.58 -1.23
CA VAL A 56 5.03 -5.44 -2.07
C VAL A 56 4.24 -5.89 -3.30
N LYS A 57 3.14 -5.20 -3.59
CA LYS A 57 2.31 -5.39 -4.78
C LYS A 57 2.09 -4.03 -5.47
N PRO A 58 1.75 -4.02 -6.77
CA PRO A 58 1.26 -2.80 -7.42
C PRO A 58 0.04 -2.24 -6.67
N ALA A 59 -0.12 -0.91 -6.63
CA ALA A 59 -1.22 -0.26 -5.90
C ALA A 59 -2.60 -0.82 -6.28
N GLY A 60 -2.81 -1.07 -7.58
CA GLY A 60 -4.10 -1.47 -8.13
C GLY A 60 -4.96 -0.25 -8.49
N ILE A 61 -6.26 -0.46 -8.66
CA ILE A 61 -7.21 0.57 -9.06
C ILE A 61 -7.75 1.27 -7.80
N SER A 62 -7.56 2.59 -7.69
CA SER A 62 -8.20 3.44 -6.68
C SER A 62 -8.84 4.65 -7.38
N ILE A 63 -9.92 5.20 -6.81
CA ILE A 63 -10.51 6.45 -7.31
C ILE A 63 -9.71 7.68 -6.87
N TYR A 64 -8.92 7.55 -5.81
CA TYR A 64 -8.09 8.64 -5.27
C TYR A 64 -6.63 8.53 -5.67
N GLN A 65 -6.22 7.38 -6.24
CA GLN A 65 -4.89 7.16 -6.80
C GLN A 65 -3.77 7.55 -5.82
N GLN A 66 -3.98 7.25 -4.53
CA GLN A 66 -3.00 7.49 -3.48
C GLN A 66 -1.98 6.35 -3.44
N GLY A 67 -0.69 6.70 -3.28
CA GLY A 67 0.40 5.73 -3.30
C GLY A 67 0.70 5.19 -4.70
N SER A 68 1.90 4.62 -4.86
CA SER A 68 2.33 3.94 -6.08
C SER A 68 2.27 2.42 -5.95
N HIS A 69 2.38 1.90 -4.73
CA HIS A 69 2.39 0.48 -4.41
C HIS A 69 1.52 0.19 -3.20
N ARG A 70 1.38 -1.09 -2.85
CA ARG A 70 0.79 -1.51 -1.58
C ARG A 70 1.62 -2.60 -0.93
N LEU A 71 1.74 -2.54 0.39
CA LEU A 71 2.30 -3.61 1.21
C LEU A 71 1.16 -4.54 1.61
N GLN A 72 1.15 -5.76 1.08
CA GLN A 72 0.23 -6.81 1.47
C GLN A 72 0.70 -7.44 2.78
N LEU A 73 -0.04 -7.20 3.86
CA LEU A 73 0.26 -7.77 5.17
C LEU A 73 -0.22 -9.24 5.23
N GLU A 74 0.34 -10.02 6.14
CA GLU A 74 -0.05 -11.41 6.40
C GLU A 74 -1.54 -11.56 6.77
N THR A 75 -2.11 -10.52 7.39
CA THR A 75 -3.53 -10.49 7.79
C THR A 75 -4.51 -10.32 6.62
N GLY A 76 -4.01 -10.20 5.39
CA GLY A 76 -4.83 -9.91 4.21
C GLY A 76 -5.16 -8.42 4.03
N LYS A 77 -4.89 -7.58 5.04
CA LYS A 77 -4.96 -6.12 4.91
C LYS A 77 -3.77 -5.58 4.11
N PHE A 78 -3.88 -4.34 3.65
CA PHE A 78 -2.78 -3.66 2.97
C PHE A 78 -2.57 -2.23 3.46
N ILE A 79 -1.37 -1.72 3.24
CA ILE A 79 -0.99 -0.31 3.45
C ILE A 79 -0.55 0.24 2.10
N LEU A 80 -1.06 1.40 1.69
CA LEU A 80 -0.57 2.08 0.49
C LEU A 80 0.85 2.58 0.74
N LEU A 81 1.70 2.50 -0.26
CA LEU A 81 3.09 2.92 -0.17
C LEU A 81 3.35 4.08 -1.13
N GLU A 82 4.07 5.07 -0.66
CA GLU A 82 4.68 6.11 -1.48
C GLU A 82 6.13 6.31 -1.04
N SER A 83 7.00 6.68 -1.96
CA SER A 83 8.36 7.07 -1.64
C SER A 83 8.92 7.94 -2.75
N ASP A 84 9.67 8.96 -2.36
CA ASP A 84 10.46 9.79 -3.27
C ASP A 84 11.93 9.32 -3.33
N THR A 85 12.34 8.44 -2.41
CA THR A 85 13.75 8.05 -2.21
C THR A 85 14.00 6.56 -2.44
N VAL A 86 13.00 5.71 -2.21
CA VAL A 86 13.09 4.26 -2.39
C VAL A 86 12.40 3.87 -3.69
N ASP A 87 13.11 3.17 -4.58
CA ASP A 87 12.48 2.57 -5.76
C ASP A 87 11.65 1.34 -5.36
N LEU A 88 10.35 1.56 -5.18
CA LEU A 88 9.41 0.52 -4.77
C LEU A 88 9.19 -0.54 -5.86
N ASN A 89 9.48 -0.25 -7.13
CA ASN A 89 9.33 -1.23 -8.21
C ASN A 89 10.30 -2.40 -8.05
N GLY A 90 11.51 -2.13 -7.55
CA GLY A 90 12.54 -3.16 -7.31
C GLY A 90 12.17 -4.16 -6.22
N TYR A 91 11.10 -3.92 -5.46
CA TYR A 91 10.62 -4.81 -4.40
C TYR A 91 9.31 -5.50 -4.76
N VAL A 92 8.73 -5.28 -5.94
CA VAL A 92 7.44 -5.90 -6.31
C VAL A 92 7.53 -7.41 -6.30
N GLY A 93 6.68 -8.06 -5.51
CA GLY A 93 6.69 -9.51 -5.33
C GLY A 93 7.52 -9.97 -4.13
N GLU A 94 8.41 -9.12 -3.63
CA GLU A 94 9.35 -9.45 -2.56
C GLU A 94 8.74 -9.31 -1.17
N HIS A 95 9.20 -10.14 -0.24
CA HIS A 95 8.91 -10.01 1.18
C HIS A 95 9.90 -9.04 1.83
N VAL A 96 9.38 -7.95 2.40
CA VAL A 96 10.19 -6.82 2.85
C VAL A 96 9.75 -6.30 4.21
N GLU A 97 10.71 -5.69 4.91
CA GLU A 97 10.49 -4.79 6.04
C GLU A 97 10.58 -3.34 5.54
N MET A 98 9.53 -2.56 5.82
CA MET A 98 9.40 -1.16 5.41
C MET A 98 9.39 -0.27 6.65
N VAL A 99 10.22 0.77 6.63
CA VAL A 99 10.29 1.78 7.69
C VAL A 99 9.88 3.13 7.13
N GLY A 100 9.07 3.87 7.88
CA GLY A 100 8.71 5.24 7.49
C GLY A 100 7.67 5.88 8.40
N ALA A 101 6.82 6.70 7.79
CA ALA A 101 5.76 7.43 8.48
C ALA A 101 4.39 7.11 7.87
N ILE A 102 3.39 6.88 8.73
CA ILE A 102 2.02 6.56 8.29
C ILE A 102 1.03 7.68 8.58
N ARG A 103 0.02 7.78 7.72
CA ARG A 103 -1.17 8.63 7.89
C ARG A 103 -2.42 7.98 7.32
N PRO A 104 -3.61 8.36 7.80
CA PRO A 104 -4.87 7.96 7.18
C PRO A 104 -4.97 8.42 5.73
N THR A 105 -5.63 7.62 4.91
CA THR A 105 -6.05 7.99 3.55
C THR A 105 -7.37 8.74 3.56
N VAL A 106 -7.78 9.25 2.39
CA VAL A 106 -9.15 9.75 2.21
C VAL A 106 -10.18 8.62 2.09
N GLU A 107 -9.74 7.42 1.71
CA GLU A 107 -10.54 6.21 1.77
C GLU A 107 -10.73 5.76 3.23
N GLU A 108 -11.95 5.41 3.61
CA GLU A 108 -12.28 5.00 4.98
C GLU A 108 -11.43 3.80 5.42
N GLY A 109 -10.70 3.96 6.53
CA GLY A 109 -9.92 2.88 7.13
C GLY A 109 -8.63 2.51 6.39
N GLY A 110 -8.30 3.20 5.29
CA GLY A 110 -7.02 3.03 4.60
C GLY A 110 -5.89 3.81 5.28
N MET A 111 -4.66 3.29 5.13
CA MET A 111 -3.44 3.92 5.60
C MET A 111 -2.45 4.03 4.44
N ILE A 112 -1.69 5.12 4.40
CA ILE A 112 -0.57 5.31 3.49
C ILE A 112 0.71 5.50 4.30
N MET A 113 1.78 4.83 3.88
CA MET A 113 3.12 4.96 4.41
C MET A 113 3.98 5.72 3.41
N ARG A 114 4.58 6.84 3.86
CA ARG A 114 5.75 7.40 3.21
C ARG A 114 6.97 6.58 3.65
N VAL A 115 7.51 5.80 2.73
CA VAL A 115 8.63 4.88 2.97
C VAL A 115 9.93 5.66 2.95
N GLU A 116 10.71 5.48 4.02
CA GLU A 116 12.04 6.07 4.20
C GLU A 116 13.14 5.03 3.94
N SER A 117 12.90 3.75 4.26
CA SER A 117 13.80 2.64 3.93
C SER A 117 13.05 1.32 3.73
N ALA A 118 13.67 0.42 2.95
CA ALA A 118 13.17 -0.93 2.68
C ALA A 118 14.31 -1.94 2.84
N LYS A 119 14.00 -3.10 3.42
CA LYS A 119 14.94 -4.21 3.61
C LYS A 119 14.30 -5.52 3.14
N LEU A 120 15.01 -6.26 2.29
CA LEU A 120 14.59 -7.60 1.87
C LEU A 120 14.68 -8.58 3.04
N ILE A 121 13.63 -9.39 3.21
CA ILE A 121 13.62 -10.51 4.16
C ILE A 121 13.91 -11.76 3.35
N ILE A 122 15.14 -12.28 3.46
CA ILE A 122 15.57 -13.49 2.77
C ILE A 122 15.24 -14.69 3.66
N ASP A 123 14.33 -15.54 3.21
CA ASP A 123 14.14 -16.84 3.81
C ASP A 123 15.25 -17.77 3.31
N GLU A 124 16.11 -18.25 4.21
CA GLU A 124 17.30 -19.08 3.92
C GLU A 124 17.00 -20.45 3.27
N LYS A 125 15.77 -20.68 2.79
CA LYS A 125 15.32 -21.96 2.23
C LYS A 125 15.30 -22.02 0.69
N GLU A 126 15.65 -20.95 -0.02
CA GLU A 126 15.58 -20.88 -1.48
C GLU A 126 16.95 -20.67 -2.19
N THR A 127 18.06 -21.17 -1.62
CA THR A 127 19.39 -21.08 -2.25
C THR A 127 19.93 -22.41 -2.81
N ASP A 128 19.08 -23.35 -3.21
CA ASP A 128 19.50 -24.68 -3.72
C ASP A 128 19.03 -24.98 -5.17
N VAL A 129 18.99 -23.98 -6.07
CA VAL A 129 18.78 -24.25 -7.51
C VAL A 129 19.67 -23.39 -8.41
N VAL A 130 21.00 -23.57 -8.33
CA VAL A 130 21.86 -23.45 -9.51
C VAL A 130 22.74 -24.68 -9.53
N ASN A 131 22.23 -25.72 -10.20
CA ASN A 131 22.93 -26.96 -10.43
C ASN A 131 24.05 -26.70 -11.45
N ASP A 132 25.28 -26.85 -10.99
CA ASP A 132 26.50 -26.97 -11.79
C ASP A 132 26.32 -28.08 -12.83
N LYS A 133 26.46 -27.77 -14.12
CA LYS A 133 26.95 -28.75 -15.08
C LYS A 133 27.87 -28.05 -16.09
N PRO A 134 29.18 -28.33 -16.05
CA PRO A 134 30.08 -27.99 -17.14
C PRO A 134 29.85 -28.99 -18.28
N GLU A 135 29.60 -28.51 -19.49
CA GLU A 135 29.81 -29.29 -20.71
C GLU A 135 31.00 -28.70 -21.44
N GLU A 136 32.18 -29.20 -21.05
CA GLU A 136 33.41 -29.17 -21.84
C GLU A 136 33.61 -30.62 -22.34
N GLU A 137 33.73 -30.81 -23.65
CA GLU A 137 34.37 -31.93 -24.39
C GLU A 137 34.01 -31.72 -25.88
N THR A 138 34.87 -31.05 -26.67
CA THR A 138 36.03 -31.54 -27.46
C THR A 138 35.69 -32.02 -28.88
N GLU A 139 36.39 -31.37 -29.83
CA GLU A 139 36.95 -31.81 -31.14
C GLU A 139 36.30 -32.97 -31.90
N GLU A 140 36.02 -32.76 -33.20
CA GLU A 140 36.76 -33.45 -34.27
C GLU A 140 36.53 -32.79 -35.65
N ALA A 141 37.56 -32.92 -36.49
CA ALA A 141 37.78 -32.27 -37.78
C ALA A 141 36.91 -32.82 -38.91
N GLU A 142 36.69 -32.03 -39.97
CA GLU A 142 36.54 -32.56 -41.32
C GLU A 142 37.26 -31.65 -42.34
N GLU A 143 38.27 -32.24 -42.98
CA GLU A 143 39.00 -31.78 -44.17
C GLU A 143 38.14 -31.87 -45.44
N ALA A 144 38.68 -31.27 -46.53
CA ALA A 144 38.39 -31.51 -47.95
C ALA A 144 37.08 -30.89 -48.50
N GLU A 145 37.01 -30.32 -49.71
CA GLU A 145 37.87 -30.38 -50.90
C GLU A 145 37.47 -29.23 -51.87
N GLU A 146 38.45 -28.78 -52.67
CA GLU A 146 38.42 -28.03 -53.96
C GLU A 146 37.54 -26.77 -54.17
#